data_AF-A0A9E5A615-F1
#
_entry.id   AF-A0A9E5A615-F1
#
_cell.length_a   1.000
_cell.length_b   1.000
_cell.length_c   1.000
_cell.angle_alpha   90.00
_cell.angle_beta   90.00
_cell.angle_gamma   90.00
#
_symmetry.space_group_name_H-M   'P 1'
#
loop_
_entity.id
_entity.type
_entity.pdbx_description
1 polymer ?
#
loop_
_entity_poly.entity_id
_entity_poly.type
_entity_poly.pdbx_seq_one_letter_code
_entity_poly.pdbx_strand_id
1 'polypeptide(L)' 'MSGHSKWATTKHKKAVIDGRRAKNFAKLIKGIEVAARNGGADVDGNPTLFDAIAKAKKNSMPADNIDRAVKRGAGLES' A
#
# COMPACT_ATOMS: atom_id res chain seq x y z
N MET A 1 22.14 35.75 -10.87
CA MET A 1 22.38 34.31 -11.14
C MET A 1 21.09 33.55 -10.84
N SER A 2 20.47 32.98 -11.87
CA SER A 2 19.19 32.27 -11.76
C SER A 2 19.39 30.98 -10.95
N GLY A 3 19.03 31.01 -9.66
CA GLY A 3 19.11 29.89 -8.72
C GLY A 3 18.12 28.75 -8.98
N HIS A 4 17.79 28.50 -10.25
CA HIS A 4 16.87 27.45 -10.68
C HIS A 4 17.66 26.21 -11.10
N SER A 5 18.06 25.41 -10.11
CA SER A 5 18.54 24.06 -10.38
C SER A 5 17.35 23.19 -10.79
N LYS A 6 17.33 22.74 -12.07
CA LYS A 6 16.37 21.74 -12.59
C LYS A 6 16.30 20.52 -11.66
N TRP A 7 17.45 20.12 -11.11
CA TRP A 7 17.53 19.02 -10.15
C TRP A 7 16.78 19.33 -8.84
N ALA A 8 16.96 20.52 -8.28
CA ALA A 8 16.28 20.91 -7.03
C ALA A 8 14.75 20.88 -7.19
N THR A 9 14.22 21.38 -8.32
CA THR A 9 12.78 21.32 -8.61
C THR A 9 12.29 19.89 -8.80
N THR A 10 13.02 19.04 -9.55
CA THR A 10 12.66 17.62 -9.73
C THR A 10 12.68 16.86 -8.40
N LYS A 11 13.70 17.08 -7.56
CA LYS A 11 13.81 16.48 -6.23
C LYS A 11 12.61 16.85 -5.36
N HIS A 12 12.23 18.13 -5.29
CA HIS A 12 11.10 18.57 -4.49
C HIS A 12 9.78 17.96 -4.97
N LYS A 13 9.53 17.97 -6.29
CA LYS A 13 8.33 17.35 -6.87
C LYS A 13 8.26 15.85 -6.57
N LYS A 14 9.39 15.13 -6.72
CA LYS A 14 9.47 13.71 -6.40
C LYS A 14 9.16 13.43 -4.93
N ALA A 15 9.74 14.18 -4.00
CA ALA A 15 9.50 14.01 -2.58
C ALA A 15 8.01 14.16 -2.20
N VAL A 16 7.31 15.12 -2.81
CA VAL A 16 5.86 15.30 -2.60
C VAL A 16 5.05 14.12 -3.13
N ILE A 17 5.40 13.62 -4.33
CA ILE A 17 4.72 12.47 -4.95
C ILE A 17 4.95 11.20 -4.11
N ASP A 18 6.19 10.97 -3.69
CA ASP A 18 6.56 9.82 -2.87
C ASP A 18 5.85 9.86 -1.52
N GLY A 19 5.75 11.05 -0.89
CA GLY A 19 4.99 11.23 0.34
C GLY A 19 3.48 10.94 0.18
N ARG A 20 2.88 11.33 -0.95
CA ARG A 20 1.47 10.99 -1.25
C ARG A 20 1.29 9.49 -1.48
N ARG A 21 2.22 8.85 -2.20
CA ARG A 21 2.20 7.40 -2.45
C ARG A 21 2.31 6.62 -1.14
N ALA A 22 3.23 7.01 -0.25
CA ALA A 22 3.37 6.38 1.07
C ALA A 22 2.08 6.45 1.90
N LYS A 23 1.41 7.60 1.92
CA LYS A 23 0.10 7.75 2.59
C LYS A 23 -0.99 6.86 1.98
N ASN A 24 -1.01 6.71 0.65
CA ASN A 24 -1.95 5.81 -0.01
C ASN A 24 -1.67 4.34 0.32
N PHE A 25 -0.41 3.93 0.35
CA PHE A 25 -0.04 2.56 0.74
C PHE A 25 -0.44 2.24 2.18
N ALA A 26 -0.25 3.17 3.12
CA ALA A 26 -0.70 2.98 4.50
C ALA A 26 -2.22 2.73 4.60
N LYS A 27 -3.03 3.45 3.81
CA LYS A 27 -4.49 3.23 3.76
C LYS A 27 -4.86 1.87 3.18
N LEU A 28 -4.17 1.44 2.12
CA LEU A 28 -4.40 0.15 1.46
C LEU A 28 -4.01 -1.02 2.37
N ILE A 29 -2.85 -0.95 3.02
CA ILE A 29 -2.39 -1.93 4.01
C ILE A 29 -3.43 -2.08 5.12
N LYS A 30 -3.92 -0.96 5.68
CA LYS A 30 -4.94 -1.01 6.73
C LYS A 30 -6.24 -1.67 6.25
N GLY A 31 -6.65 -1.41 5.00
CA GLY A 31 -7.82 -2.05 4.39
C GLY A 31 -7.65 -3.57 4.26
N ILE A 32 -6.47 -4.02 3.80
CA ILE A 32 -6.14 -5.45 3.70
C ILE A 32 -6.12 -6.09 5.09
N GLU A 33 -5.48 -5.47 6.07
CA GLU A 33 -5.41 -5.99 7.44
C GLU A 33 -6.80 -6.15 8.07
N VAL A 34 -7.70 -5.18 7.88
CA VAL A 34 -9.06 -5.25 8.41
C VAL A 34 -9.88 -6.33 7.69
N ALA A 35 -9.76 -6.43 6.36
CA ALA A 35 -10.43 -7.47 5.58
C ALA A 35 -9.97 -8.87 6.00
N ALA A 36 -8.67 -9.07 6.17
CA ALA A 36 -8.07 -10.33 6.61
C ALA A 36 -8.42 -10.66 8.08
N ARG A 37 -8.52 -9.65 8.96
CA ARG A 37 -8.96 -9.86 10.35
C ARG A 37 -10.40 -10.34 10.44
N ASN A 38 -11.28 -9.79 9.60
CA ASN A 38 -12.72 -10.05 9.69
C ASN A 38 -13.12 -11.36 8.98
N GLY A 39 -12.47 -11.69 7.86
CA GLY A 39 -12.86 -12.84 7.03
C GLY A 39 -11.77 -13.89 6.84
N GLY A 40 -10.66 -13.80 7.58
CA GLY A 40 -9.53 -14.71 7.45
C GLY A 40 -8.60 -14.39 6.28
N ALA A 41 -7.51 -15.15 6.18
CA ALA A 41 -6.44 -14.96 5.18
C ALA A 41 -6.77 -15.52 3.79
N ASP A 42 -7.84 -16.31 3.66
CA ASP A 42 -8.22 -16.93 2.40
C ASP A 42 -8.84 -15.91 1.45
N VAL A 43 -8.19 -15.69 0.31
CA VAL A 43 -8.61 -14.72 -0.70
C VAL A 43 -9.83 -15.21 -1.48
N ASP A 44 -9.96 -16.52 -1.69
CA ASP A 44 -11.07 -17.10 -2.45
C ASP A 44 -12.35 -17.14 -1.61
N GLY A 45 -12.21 -17.34 -0.29
CA GLY A 45 -13.31 -17.29 0.68
C GLY A 45 -13.70 -15.88 1.16
N ASN A 46 -12.92 -14.83 0.84
CA ASN A 46 -13.13 -13.48 1.33
C ASN A 46 -13.14 -12.43 0.20
N PRO A 47 -14.32 -12.13 -0.38
CA PRO A 47 -14.44 -11.14 -1.46
C PRO A 47 -13.92 -9.75 -1.08
N THR A 48 -14.04 -9.36 0.19
CA THR A 48 -13.55 -8.06 0.69
C THR A 48 -12.02 -8.00 0.65
N LEU A 49 -11.36 -9.12 0.97
CA LEU A 49 -9.92 -9.25 0.90
C LEU A 49 -9.43 -9.25 -0.55
N PHE A 50 -10.12 -9.97 -1.44
CA PHE A 50 -9.84 -9.96 -2.88
C PHE A 50 -9.88 -8.54 -3.44
N ASP A 51 -10.95 -7.79 -3.17
CA ASP A 51 -11.09 -6.40 -3.64
C ASP A 51 -10.00 -5.48 -3.08
N ALA A 52 -9.65 -5.63 -1.80
CA ALA A 52 -8.59 -4.87 -1.16
C ALA A 52 -7.21 -5.14 -1.82
N ILE A 53 -6.92 -6.41 -2.12
CA ILE A 53 -5.68 -6.84 -2.81
C ILE A 53 -5.67 -6.31 -4.25
N ALA A 54 -6.77 -6.44 -4.98
CA ALA A 54 -6.89 -5.94 -6.35
C ALA A 54 -6.65 -4.42 -6.42
N LYS A 55 -7.24 -3.67 -5.48
CA LYS A 55 -7.03 -2.22 -5.35
C LYS A 55 -5.58 -1.88 -5.03
N ALA A 56 -4.90 -2.67 -4.20
CA ALA A 56 -3.50 -2.46 -3.89
C ALA A 56 -2.57 -2.74 -5.09
N LYS A 57 -2.81 -3.84 -5.82
CA LYS A 57 -2.09 -4.17 -7.07
C LYS A 57 -2.27 -3.07 -8.13
N LYS A 58 -3.48 -2.52 -8.28
CA LYS A 58 -3.76 -1.39 -9.18
C LYS A 58 -2.97 -0.13 -8.84
N ASN A 59 -2.60 0.06 -7.57
CA ASN A 59 -1.75 1.17 -7.12
C ASN A 59 -0.25 0.84 -7.14
N SER A 60 0.14 -0.26 -7.80
CA SER A 60 1.53 -0.72 -7.88
C SER A 60 2.16 -0.97 -6.50
N MET A 61 1.35 -1.41 -5.52
CA MET A 61 1.90 -1.82 -4.24
C MET A 61 2.70 -3.12 -4.42
N PRO A 62 3.93 -3.20 -3.88
CA PRO A 62 4.73 -4.43 -3.90
C PRO A 62 3.99 -5.63 -3.31
N ALA A 63 4.19 -6.81 -3.90
CA ALA A 63 3.53 -8.05 -3.48
C ALA A 63 3.90 -8.46 -2.05
N ASP A 64 5.16 -8.28 -1.65
CA ASP A 64 5.65 -8.56 -0.30
C ASP A 64 4.89 -7.75 0.77
N ASN A 65 4.54 -6.50 0.46
CA ASN A 65 3.76 -5.65 1.36
C ASN A 65 2.31 -6.10 1.46
N ILE A 66 1.74 -6.63 0.37
CA ILE A 66 0.39 -7.24 0.37
C ILE A 66 0.41 -8.47 1.28
N ASP A 67 1.34 -9.39 1.04
CA ASP A 67 1.42 -10.65 1.78
C ASP A 67 1.64 -10.40 3.28
N ARG A 68 2.52 -9.46 3.63
CA ARG A 68 2.75 -9.06 5.03
C ARG A 68 1.50 -8.47 5.67
N ALA A 69 0.73 -7.66 4.94
CA ALA A 69 -0.53 -7.09 5.45
C ALA A 69 -1.61 -8.16 5.67
N VAL A 70 -1.72 -9.14 4.76
CA VAL A 70 -2.63 -10.28 4.91
C VAL A 70 -2.27 -11.11 6.14
N LYS A 71 -1.00 -11.52 6.25
CA LYS A 71 -0.52 -12.33 7.40
C LYS A 71 -0.70 -11.60 8.72
N ARG A 72 -0.38 -10.31 8.79
CA ARG A 72 -0.59 -9.49 9.99
C ARG A 72 -2.08 -9.36 10.34
N GLY A 73 -2.93 -9.15 9.34
CA GLY A 73 -4.38 -9.05 9.54
C GLY A 73 -4.99 -10.35 10.08
N ALA A 74 -4.51 -11.49 9.58
CA ALA A 74 -4.97 -12.82 9.96
C ALA A 74 -4.30 -13.38 11.25
N GLY A 75 -3.37 -12.66 11.87
CA GLY A 75 -2.67 -13.12 13.07
C GLY A 75 -1.66 -14.24 12.83
N LEU A 76 -1.18 -14.39 11.59
CA LEU A 76 -0.19 -15.40 11.19
C LEU A 76 1.27 -14.93 11.39
N GLU A 77 1.47 -13.68 11.77
CA GLU A 77 2.76 -13.17 12.26
C GLU A 77 2.62 -12.80 13.74
N SER A 78 3.51 -13.34 14.58
CA SER A 78 3.72 -12.93 15.99
C SER A 78 4.81 -11.88 16.06
#